data_AF-A0A9W7MBI8-F1
#
_entry.id   AF-A0A9W7MBI8-F1
#
_cell.length_a   1.000
_cell.length_b   1.000
_cell.length_c   1.000
_cell.angle_alpha   90.00
_cell.angle_beta   90.00
_cell.angle_gamma   90.00
#
_symmetry.space_group_name_H-M   'P 1'
#
loop_
_entity.id
_entity.type
_entity.pdbx_description
1 polymer ?
#
loop_
_entity_poly.entity_id
_entity_poly.type
_entity_poly.pdbx_seq_one_letter_code
_entity_poly.pdbx_strand_id
1 'polypeptide(L)'
;MASTSNYESQSTTKPPFFNGDNYLYWKNRMRLFIKSTDFMVWDVVEEGPHIPMRRDGERLVPKIKAEMTDDERRRMQVNDKALHVIFCALGPDIYSKVSSIENAKEVWDTLETTYEGTSDV
;
A
#
# COMPACT_ATOMS: atom_id res chain seq x y z
N MET A 1 39.49 11.96 0.10
CA MET A 1 38.20 12.50 0.57
C MET A 1 37.52 11.37 1.34
N ALA A 2 37.21 11.57 2.62
CA ALA A 2 36.60 10.53 3.44
C ALA A 2 35.11 10.45 3.09
N SER A 3 34.68 9.30 2.55
CA SER A 3 33.27 8.96 2.40
C SER A 3 32.70 8.69 3.80
N THR A 4 32.11 9.70 4.43
CA THR A 4 31.28 9.49 5.61
C THR A 4 29.96 8.88 5.14
N SER A 5 29.83 7.55 5.22
CA SER A 5 28.51 6.92 5.15
C SER A 5 27.76 7.31 6.43
N ASN A 6 26.88 8.29 6.31
CA ASN A 6 25.91 8.60 7.36
C ASN A 6 24.93 7.42 7.42
N TYR A 7 25.21 6.44 8.27
CA TYR A 7 24.20 5.48 8.71
C TYR A 7 23.27 6.20 9.70
N GLU A 8 22.45 7.12 9.20
CA GLU A 8 21.38 7.70 9.99
C GLU A 8 20.33 6.62 10.26
N SER A 9 20.00 6.43 11.54
CA SER A 9 18.88 5.58 11.92
C SER A 9 17.59 6.13 11.30
N GLN A 10 16.91 5.31 10.50
CA GLN A 10 15.63 5.70 9.90
C GLN A 10 14.53 5.82 10.96
N SER A 11 13.55 6.67 10.69
CA SER A 11 12.37 6.84 11.53
C SER A 11 11.62 5.53 11.74
N THR A 12 11.15 5.29 12.97
CA THR A 12 10.24 4.20 13.29
C THR A 12 8.77 4.59 13.17
N THR A 13 8.48 5.89 12.98
CA THR A 13 7.11 6.42 12.94
C THR A 13 6.70 6.94 11.56
N LYS A 14 7.65 7.04 10.62
CA LYS A 14 7.40 7.51 9.26
C LYS A 14 7.66 6.36 8.29
N PRO A 15 6.81 6.18 7.26
CA PRO A 15 7.07 5.18 6.25
C PRO A 15 8.39 5.47 5.53
N PRO A 16 9.13 4.43 5.08
CA PRO A 16 10.37 4.60 4.35
C PRO A 16 10.10 5.28 3.01
N PHE A 17 10.79 6.36 2.71
CA PHE A 17 10.61 7.10 1.46
C PHE A 17 11.12 6.30 0.24
N PHE A 18 10.40 6.39 -0.88
CA PHE A 18 10.74 5.78 -2.16
C PHE A 18 10.89 6.84 -3.24
N ASN A 19 12.09 6.91 -3.83
CA ASN A 19 12.42 7.82 -4.93
C ASN A 19 12.55 7.08 -6.29
N GLY A 20 12.34 5.77 -6.33
CA GLY A 20 12.48 4.94 -7.54
C GLY A 20 13.71 4.04 -7.52
N ASP A 21 14.66 4.28 -6.62
CA ASP A 21 15.90 3.52 -6.52
C ASP A 21 15.82 2.41 -5.46
N ASN A 22 16.61 1.35 -5.66
CA ASN A 22 16.79 0.26 -4.70
C ASN A 22 15.46 -0.32 -4.19
N TYR A 23 14.56 -0.64 -5.12
CA TYR A 23 13.19 -1.08 -4.81
C TYR A 23 13.14 -2.25 -3.84
N LEU A 24 13.99 -3.27 -4.00
CA LEU A 24 14.00 -4.43 -3.08
C LEU A 24 14.30 -4.03 -1.63
N TYR A 25 15.22 -3.08 -1.43
CA TYR A 25 15.49 -2.52 -0.10
C TYR A 25 14.27 -1.78 0.45
N TRP A 26 13.67 -0.89 -0.35
CA TRP A 26 12.47 -0.16 0.06
C TRP A 26 11.29 -1.09 0.37
N LYS A 27 11.00 -2.05 -0.51
CA LYS A 27 9.93 -3.06 -0.40
C LYS A 27 10.01 -3.80 0.93
N ASN A 28 11.19 -4.32 1.27
CA ASN A 28 11.41 -5.05 2.51
C ASN A 28 11.19 -4.17 3.75
N ARG A 29 11.67 -2.92 3.71
CA ARG A 29 11.50 -1.95 4.80
C ARG A 29 10.04 -1.52 4.96
N MET A 30 9.35 -1.26 3.85
CA MET A 30 7.96 -0.85 3.83
C MET A 30 7.04 -1.97 4.35
N ARG A 31 7.27 -3.22 3.90
CA ARG A 31 6.57 -4.40 4.43
C ARG A 31 6.70 -4.51 5.94
N LEU A 32 7.92 -4.38 6.46
CA LEU A 32 8.15 -4.41 7.91
C LEU A 32 7.48 -3.24 8.64
N PHE A 33 7.54 -2.03 8.07
CA PHE A 33 6.90 -0.85 8.63
C PHE A 33 5.38 -1.04 8.77
N ILE A 34 4.70 -1.45 7.69
CA ILE A 34 3.25 -1.70 7.69
C ILE A 34 2.90 -2.78 8.72
N LYS A 35 3.57 -3.95 8.67
CA LYS A 35 3.31 -5.05 9.62
C LYS A 35 3.53 -4.66 11.08
N SER A 36 4.54 -3.84 11.36
CA SER A 36 4.80 -3.34 12.73
C SER A 36 3.76 -2.34 13.21
N THR A 37 3.08 -1.66 12.28
CA THR A 37 2.08 -0.63 12.59
C THR A 37 0.68 -1.23 12.73
N ASP A 38 0.28 -2.08 11.79
CA ASP A 38 -1.05 -2.69 11.74
C ASP A 38 -1.05 -3.88 10.78
N PHE A 39 -1.28 -5.08 11.31
CA PHE A 39 -1.27 -6.30 10.51
C PHE A 39 -2.43 -6.35 9.50
N MET A 40 -3.61 -5.80 9.85
CA MET A 40 -4.75 -5.77 8.94
C MET A 40 -4.48 -4.90 7.70
N VAL A 41 -3.66 -3.86 7.85
CA VAL A 41 -3.24 -3.02 6.72
C VAL A 41 -2.36 -3.83 5.77
N TRP A 42 -1.47 -4.67 6.29
CA TRP A 42 -0.67 -5.56 5.45
C TRP A 42 -1.55 -6.59 4.71
N ASP A 43 -2.53 -7.18 5.39
CA ASP A 43 -3.44 -8.15 4.77
C ASP A 43 -4.16 -7.53 3.55
N VAL A 44 -4.61 -6.27 3.65
CA VAL A 44 -5.23 -5.55 2.52
C VAL A 44 -4.25 -5.28 1.38
N VAL A 45 -2.98 -5.03 1.67
CA VAL A 45 -1.94 -4.86 0.63
C VAL A 45 -1.66 -6.19 -0.10
N GLU A 46 -1.67 -7.31 0.62
CA GLU A 46 -1.36 -8.63 0.07
C GLU A 46 -2.56 -9.25 -0.67
N GLU A 47 -3.74 -9.19 -0.07
CA GLU A 47 -4.96 -9.89 -0.51
C GLU A 47 -5.97 -8.98 -1.22
N GLY A 48 -5.89 -7.67 -0.99
CA GLY A 48 -6.84 -6.68 -1.51
C GLY A 48 -7.92 -6.26 -0.51
N PRO A 49 -8.68 -5.19 -0.82
CA PRO A 49 -9.69 -4.66 0.07
C PRO A 49 -10.90 -5.58 0.18
N HIS A 50 -11.55 -5.53 1.33
CA HIS A 50 -12.87 -6.13 1.49
C HIS A 50 -13.92 -5.37 0.67
N ILE A 51 -14.67 -6.09 -0.16
CA ILE A 51 -15.81 -5.55 -0.92
C ILE A 51 -17.11 -6.05 -0.28
N PRO A 52 -17.89 -5.20 0.41
CA PRO A 52 -19.17 -5.60 0.98
C PRO A 52 -20.17 -5.96 -0.11
N MET A 53 -20.71 -7.18 -0.06
CA MET A 53 -21.64 -7.70 -1.06
C MET A 53 -23.02 -7.97 -0.46
N ARG A 54 -24.08 -7.79 -1.25
CA ARG A 54 -25.44 -8.24 -0.96
C ARG A 54 -25.93 -9.20 -2.03
N ARG A 55 -26.96 -9.96 -1.69
CA ARG A 55 -27.69 -10.80 -2.63
C ARG A 55 -28.72 -9.96 -3.38
N ASP A 56 -28.75 -10.11 -4.71
CA ASP A 56 -29.74 -9.54 -5.61
C ASP A 56 -30.30 -10.68 -6.47
N GLY A 57 -31.36 -11.32 -5.99
CA GLY A 57 -31.81 -12.61 -6.51
C GLY A 57 -30.74 -13.70 -6.38
N GLU A 58 -30.27 -14.24 -7.49
CA GLU A 58 -29.21 -15.26 -7.52
C GLU A 58 -27.79 -14.66 -7.61
N ARG A 59 -27.66 -13.35 -7.84
CA ARG A 59 -26.37 -12.69 -8.03
C ARG A 59 -25.86 -12.04 -6.73
N LEU A 60 -24.55 -11.93 -6.60
CA LEU A 60 -23.91 -11.07 -5.61
C LEU A 60 -23.55 -9.73 -6.27
N VAL A 61 -23.93 -8.64 -5.63
CA VAL A 61 -23.64 -7.27 -6.09
C VAL A 61 -23.07 -6.45 -4.93
N PRO A 62 -22.20 -5.46 -5.18
CA PRO A 62 -21.70 -4.57 -4.13
C PRO A 62 -22.84 -3.86 -3.39
N LYS A 63 -22.72 -3.76 -2.08
CA LYS A 63 -23.63 -2.97 -1.24
C LYS A 63 -23.46 -1.48 -1.53
N ILE A 64 -24.57 -0.74 -1.44
CA ILE A 64 -24.49 0.72 -1.36
C ILE A 64 -24.09 1.15 0.05
N LYS A 65 -23.55 2.36 0.22
CA LYS A 65 -23.07 2.88 1.52
C LYS A 65 -24.12 2.78 2.64
N ALA A 66 -25.40 2.95 2.32
CA ALA A 66 -26.50 2.88 3.28
C ALA A 66 -26.76 1.46 3.83
N GLU A 67 -26.35 0.41 3.11
CA GLU A 67 -26.56 -1.00 3.49
C GLU A 67 -25.35 -1.59 4.24
N MET A 68 -24.25 -0.85 4.29
CA MET A 68 -23.02 -1.31 4.93
C MET A 68 -23.17 -1.31 6.45
N THR A 69 -22.69 -2.36 7.10
CA THR A 69 -22.54 -2.39 8.56
C THR A 69 -21.35 -1.54 8.99
N ASP A 70 -21.26 -1.23 10.28
CA ASP A 70 -20.10 -0.52 10.83
C ASP A 70 -18.80 -1.33 10.65
N ASP A 71 -18.87 -2.66 10.78
CA ASP A 71 -17.72 -3.53 10.58
C ASP A 71 -17.27 -3.60 9.11
N GLU A 72 -18.22 -3.57 8.17
CA GLU A 72 -17.91 -3.45 6.74
C GLU A 72 -17.24 -2.11 6.43
N ARG A 73 -17.75 -1.00 6.98
CA ARG A 73 -17.12 0.33 6.85
C ARG A 73 -15.72 0.35 7.43
N ARG A 74 -15.51 -0.23 8.62
CA ARG A 74 -14.18 -0.35 9.26
C ARG A 74 -13.22 -1.14 8.38
N ARG A 75 -13.65 -2.24 7.77
CA ARG A 75 -12.81 -3.03 6.85
C ARG A 75 -12.43 -2.27 5.58
N MET A 76 -13.34 -1.48 5.01
CA MET A 76 -12.99 -0.60 3.89
C MET A 76 -11.99 0.49 4.30
N GLN A 77 -12.11 1.05 5.51
CA GLN A 77 -11.18 2.06 6.01
C GLN A 77 -9.74 1.53 6.13
N VAL A 78 -9.55 0.21 6.28
CA VAL A 78 -8.21 -0.40 6.28
C VAL A 78 -7.51 -0.22 4.92
N ASN A 79 -8.26 -0.26 3.81
CA ASN A 79 -7.71 0.05 2.48
C ASN A 79 -7.28 1.51 2.37
N ASP A 80 -8.09 2.44 2.85
CA ASP A 80 -7.74 3.87 2.83
C ASP A 80 -6.48 4.13 3.67
N LYS A 81 -6.33 3.43 4.80
CA LYS A 81 -5.13 3.47 5.63
C LYS A 81 -3.92 2.89 4.89
N ALA A 82 -4.08 1.78 4.17
CA ALA A 82 -3.02 1.19 3.35
C ALA A 82 -2.56 2.14 2.24
N LEU A 83 -3.51 2.69 1.47
CA LEU A 83 -3.24 3.71 0.45
C LEU A 83 -2.51 4.91 1.05
N HIS A 84 -2.98 5.43 2.18
CA HIS A 84 -2.35 6.57 2.84
C HIS A 84 -0.90 6.28 3.21
N VAL A 85 -0.62 5.12 3.84
CA VAL A 85 0.74 4.73 4.23
C VAL A 85 1.64 4.59 3.01
N ILE A 86 1.17 3.93 1.94
CA ILE A 86 1.94 3.76 0.71
C ILE A 86 2.18 5.12 0.05
N PHE A 87 1.15 5.93 -0.18
CA PHE A 87 1.27 7.22 -0.87
C PHE A 87 2.13 8.22 -0.11
N CYS A 88 2.07 8.27 1.22
CA CYS A 88 2.97 9.13 2.02
C CYS A 88 4.45 8.75 1.88
N ALA A 89 4.74 7.54 1.39
CA ALA A 89 6.09 7.05 1.18
C ALA A 89 6.62 7.31 -0.23
N LEU A 90 5.75 7.65 -1.19
CA LEU A 90 6.15 7.81 -2.58
C LEU A 90 6.64 9.23 -2.88
N GLY A 91 7.72 9.33 -3.63
CA GLY A 91 8.12 10.57 -4.29
C GLY A 91 7.07 11.03 -5.32
N PRO A 92 7.02 12.33 -5.66
CA PRO A 92 5.99 12.90 -6.54
C PRO A 92 5.83 12.19 -7.88
N ASP A 93 6.95 11.83 -8.53
CA ASP A 93 6.96 11.19 -9.86
C ASP A 93 6.40 9.76 -9.84
N ILE A 94 6.53 9.07 -8.71
CA ILE A 94 6.02 7.72 -8.52
C ILE A 94 4.56 7.80 -8.13
N TYR A 95 4.23 8.69 -7.19
CA TYR A 95 2.87 8.97 -6.77
C TYR A 95 1.97 9.29 -7.97
N SER A 96 2.41 10.17 -8.88
CA SER A 96 1.60 10.55 -10.05
C SER A 96 1.21 9.37 -10.94
N LYS A 97 2.02 8.30 -10.98
CA LYS A 97 1.75 7.10 -11.79
C LYS A 97 0.66 6.20 -11.20
N VAL A 98 0.51 6.18 -9.88
CA VAL A 98 -0.39 5.26 -9.15
C VAL A 98 -1.55 5.98 -8.45
N SER A 99 -1.55 7.33 -8.43
CA SER A 99 -2.51 8.15 -7.67
C SER A 99 -3.98 7.95 -8.03
N SER A 100 -4.29 7.43 -9.22
CA SER A 100 -5.66 7.13 -9.64
C SER A 100 -6.18 5.76 -9.19
N ILE A 101 -5.32 4.93 -8.60
CA ILE A 101 -5.67 3.57 -8.16
C ILE A 101 -6.27 3.64 -6.74
N GLU A 102 -7.47 3.10 -6.57
CA GLU A 102 -8.22 3.12 -5.30
C GLU A 102 -8.02 1.84 -4.45
N ASN A 103 -7.24 0.89 -4.95
CA ASN A 103 -6.97 -0.39 -4.31
C ASN A 103 -5.49 -0.47 -3.90
N ALA A 104 -5.22 -0.60 -2.60
CA ALA A 104 -3.85 -0.63 -2.09
C ALA A 104 -3.03 -1.81 -2.62
N LYS A 105 -3.66 -2.97 -2.84
CA LYS A 105 -3.01 -4.11 -3.48
C LYS A 105 -2.60 -3.78 -4.91
N GLU A 106 -3.49 -3.16 -5.68
CA GLU A 106 -3.19 -2.80 -7.07
C GLU A 106 -2.08 -1.75 -7.17
N VAL A 107 -2.03 -0.79 -6.24
CA VAL A 107 -0.89 0.13 -6.11
C VAL A 107 0.40 -0.65 -5.85
N TRP A 108 0.37 -1.57 -4.88
CA TRP A 108 1.53 -2.38 -4.51
C TRP A 108 2.03 -3.26 -5.67
N ASP A 109 1.11 -4.00 -6.30
CA ASP A 109 1.39 -4.87 -7.45
C ASP A 109 1.92 -4.05 -8.65
N THR A 110 1.45 -2.82 -8.85
CA THR A 110 1.95 -1.90 -9.89
C THR A 110 3.38 -1.45 -9.60
N LEU A 111 3.70 -1.10 -8.35
CA LEU A 111 5.06 -0.75 -7.92
C LEU A 111 5.99 -1.96 -8.10
N GLU A 112 5.53 -3.15 -7.72
CA GLU A 112 6.26 -4.40 -7.89
C GLU A 112 6.58 -4.68 -9.36
N THR A 113 5.58 -4.62 -10.22
CA THR A 113 5.73 -4.83 -11.66
C THR A 113 6.66 -3.78 -12.30
N THR A 114 6.57 -2.52 -11.86
CA THR A 114 7.33 -1.41 -12.46
C THR A 114 8.81 -1.44 -12.06
N TYR A 115 9.13 -1.82 -10.83
CA TYR A 115 10.47 -1.62 -10.25
C TYR A 115 11.23 -2.91 -9.89
N GLU A 116 10.55 -4.07 -9.82
CA GLU A 116 11.22 -5.37 -9.65
C GLU A 116 11.68 -5.94 -10.99
N GLY A 117 11.08 -5.50 -12.11
CA GLY A 117 11.44 -5.85 -13.49
C GLY A 117 12.60 -5.04 -14.09
N THR A 118 13.10 -4.00 -13.42
CA THR A 118 14.24 -3.18 -13.87
C THR A 118 15.58 -3.65 -13.31
N SER A 119 15.76 -4.97 -13.15
CA SER A 119 17.09 -5.56 -13.13
C SER A 119 17.59 -5.66 -14.57
N ASP A 120 17.95 -4.54 -15.17
CA ASP A 120 18.76 -4.56 -16.39
C ASP A 120 20.11 -5.21 -16.04
N VAL A 121 20.44 -6.26 -16.79
CA VAL A 121 21.72 -6.96 -16.82
C VAL A 121 22.82 -6.05 -17.33
#